data_AF-A0A0P7M4K6-F1
#
_entry.id   AF-A0A0P7M4K6-F1
#
_cell.length_a   1.000
_cell.length_b   1.000
_cell.length_c   1.000
_cell.angle_alpha   90.00
_cell.angle_beta   90.00
_cell.angle_gamma   90.00
#
_symmetry.space_group_name_H-M   'P 1'
#
loop_
_entity.id
_entity.type
_entity.pdbx_description
1 polymer ?
#
loop_
_entity_poly.entity_id
_entity_poly.type
_entity_poly.pdbx_seq_one_letter_code
_entity_poly.pdbx_strand_id
1 'polypeptide(L)'
;MVQLNIRADSITAEVTRVERKADSTLTQVSSLSIEVGQISTRVSNIDSRLGTAESSIVQQVGQISSKVSQTDYNGNTIASLINQTSTTIRIQASKINLVGAVRVLSDLSGDMGTIYAGNIEGGTINIGTDATVGNNLYLGKYGGGSKSVVFGSGSVIQYNGSYKELSSLNVRLNGSSNEMNGQNTIYGSLSVPQTTSVSGLARANSSGIGISYSNGNLFVQVNGSTVGSVKLT
;
A
#
# COMPACT_ATOMS: atom_id res chain seq x y z
N MET A 1 86.44 33.10 -91.22
CA MET A 1 87.06 32.54 -90.00
C MET A 1 86.53 33.21 -88.73
N VAL A 2 86.75 34.52 -88.50
CA VAL A 2 86.39 35.21 -87.23
C VAL A 2 84.90 35.13 -86.85
N GLN A 3 83.96 35.37 -87.78
CA GLN A 3 82.53 35.28 -87.47
C GLN A 3 82.04 33.87 -87.11
N LEU A 4 82.71 32.84 -87.63
CA LEU A 4 82.38 31.44 -87.35
C LEU A 4 82.79 31.08 -85.91
N ASN A 5 83.94 31.56 -85.45
CA ASN A 5 84.38 31.39 -84.05
C ASN A 5 83.45 32.09 -83.07
N ILE A 6 83.04 33.35 -83.33
CA ILE A 6 82.11 34.08 -82.45
C ILE A 6 80.76 33.35 -82.30
N ARG A 7 80.24 32.77 -83.39
CA ARG A 7 79.02 31.97 -83.34
C ARG A 7 79.22 30.66 -82.58
N ALA A 8 80.37 30.01 -82.73
CA ALA A 8 80.70 28.80 -81.99
C ALA A 8 80.84 29.06 -80.48
N ASP A 9 81.47 30.18 -80.09
CA ASP A 9 81.61 30.59 -78.68
C ASP A 9 80.24 30.93 -78.06
N SER A 10 79.38 31.62 -78.81
CA SER A 10 78.01 31.92 -78.38
C SER A 10 77.15 30.67 -78.21
N ILE A 11 77.28 29.71 -79.12
CA ILE A 11 76.58 28.42 -79.02
C ILE A 11 77.08 27.65 -77.79
N THR A 12 78.39 27.61 -77.58
CA THR A 12 79.01 26.95 -76.41
C THR A 12 78.50 27.54 -75.10
N ALA A 13 78.43 28.87 -75.00
CA ALA A 13 77.92 29.55 -73.81
C ALA A 13 76.45 29.21 -73.53
N GLU A 14 75.61 29.11 -74.57
CA GLU A 14 74.19 28.79 -74.38
C GLU A 14 73.98 27.31 -74.07
N VAL A 15 74.79 26.40 -74.63
CA VAL A 15 74.81 24.98 -74.24
C VAL A 15 75.15 24.85 -72.76
N THR A 16 76.21 25.50 -72.27
CA THR A 16 76.56 25.50 -70.84
C THR A 16 75.47 26.09 -69.94
N ARG A 17 74.69 27.06 -70.45
CA ARG A 17 73.55 27.62 -69.73
C ARG A 17 72.38 26.64 -69.66
N VAL A 18 72.11 25.92 -70.75
CA VAL A 18 71.09 24.87 -70.81
C VAL A 18 71.46 23.70 -69.90
N GLU A 19 72.71 23.26 -69.90
CA GLU A 19 73.22 22.19 -69.03
C GLU A 19 72.99 22.52 -67.54
N ARG A 20 73.38 23.72 -67.11
CA ARG A 20 73.15 24.17 -65.72
C ARG A 20 71.66 24.21 -65.35
N LYS A 21 70.80 24.61 -66.29
CA LYS A 21 69.34 24.61 -66.07
C LYS A 21 68.79 23.18 -66.00
N ALA A 22 69.31 22.27 -66.81
CA ALA A 22 68.95 20.86 -66.79
C ALA A 22 69.34 20.21 -65.46
N ASP A 23 70.56 20.45 -64.96
CA ASP A 23 71.02 19.95 -63.66
C ASP A 23 70.18 20.49 -62.50
N SER A 24 69.84 21.78 -62.55
CA SER A 24 68.96 22.40 -61.57
C SER A 24 67.56 21.79 -61.59
N THR A 25 67.01 21.54 -62.79
CA THR A 25 65.70 20.89 -62.97
C THR A 25 65.74 19.45 -62.45
N LEU A 26 66.81 18.69 -62.74
CA LEU A 26 66.99 17.32 -62.28
C LEU A 26 67.04 17.24 -60.75
N THR A 27 67.70 18.22 -60.12
CA THR A 27 67.74 18.35 -58.65
C THR A 27 66.33 18.60 -58.09
N GLN A 28 65.57 19.53 -58.67
CA GLN A 28 64.19 19.82 -58.26
C GLN A 28 63.26 18.60 -58.42
N VAL A 29 63.38 17.87 -59.54
CA VAL A 29 62.61 16.64 -59.79
C VAL A 29 62.94 15.57 -58.76
N SER A 30 64.21 15.43 -58.40
CA SER A 30 64.64 14.47 -57.37
C SER A 30 64.05 14.82 -56.00
N SER A 31 64.06 16.09 -55.61
CA SER A 31 63.40 16.55 -54.37
C SER A 31 61.89 16.29 -54.38
N LEU A 32 61.22 16.57 -55.49
CA LEU A 32 59.79 16.31 -55.63
C LEU A 32 59.47 14.81 -55.55
N SER A 33 60.31 13.95 -56.14
CA SER A 33 60.14 12.50 -56.05
C SER A 33 60.22 11.99 -54.60
N ILE A 34 61.11 12.57 -53.79
CA ILE A 34 61.23 12.24 -52.36
C ILE A 34 59.96 12.69 -51.61
N GLU A 35 59.51 13.93 -51.86
CA GLU A 35 58.30 14.47 -51.24
C GLU A 35 57.06 13.64 -51.57
N VAL A 36 56.89 13.23 -52.84
CA VAL A 36 55.81 12.33 -53.27
C VAL A 36 55.87 10.98 -52.55
N GLY A 37 57.06 10.42 -52.36
CA GLY A 37 57.24 9.19 -51.57
C GLY A 37 56.83 9.36 -50.11
N GLN A 38 57.15 10.50 -49.51
CA GLN A 38 56.74 10.84 -48.14
C GLN A 38 55.22 11.05 -48.03
N ILE A 39 54.60 11.72 -49.01
CA ILE A 39 53.15 11.89 -49.09
C ILE A 39 52.45 10.53 -49.19
N SER A 40 52.91 9.66 -50.09
CA SER A 40 52.36 8.30 -50.25
C SER A 40 52.40 7.49 -48.95
N THR A 41 53.51 7.61 -48.20
CA THR A 41 53.66 6.97 -46.88
C THR A 41 52.67 7.57 -45.85
N ARG A 42 52.52 8.89 -45.82
CA ARG A 42 51.58 9.57 -44.91
C ARG A 42 50.12 9.21 -45.22
N VAL A 43 49.75 9.13 -46.49
CA VAL A 43 48.40 8.74 -46.94
C VAL A 43 48.09 7.32 -46.51
N SER A 44 48.99 6.36 -46.76
CA SER A 44 48.82 4.97 -46.31
C SER A 44 48.61 4.83 -44.79
N ASN A 45 49.32 5.65 -44.00
CA ASN A 45 49.15 5.69 -42.54
C ASN A 45 47.79 6.29 -42.12
N ILE A 46 47.30 7.30 -42.84
CA ILE A 46 45.98 7.89 -42.61
C ILE A 46 44.88 6.87 -42.92
N ASP A 47 44.97 6.18 -44.05
CA ASP A 47 43.99 5.16 -44.45
C ASP A 47 43.87 4.05 -43.40
N SER A 48 45.01 3.60 -42.85
CA SER A 48 45.04 2.58 -41.78
C SER A 48 44.39 3.08 -40.48
N ARG A 49 44.64 4.32 -40.09
CA ARG A 49 44.03 4.94 -38.89
C ARG A 49 42.54 5.17 -39.09
N LEU A 50 42.13 5.57 -40.29
CA LEU A 50 40.74 5.79 -40.65
C LEU A 50 39.95 4.48 -40.59
N GLY A 51 40.45 3.40 -41.20
CA GLY A 51 39.79 2.10 -41.13
C GLY A 51 39.66 1.55 -39.69
N THR A 52 40.67 1.81 -38.84
CA THR A 52 40.60 1.45 -37.40
C THR A 52 39.55 2.27 -36.66
N ALA A 53 39.46 3.57 -36.94
CA ALA A 53 38.48 4.46 -36.34
C ALA A 53 37.05 4.09 -36.78
N GLU A 54 36.85 3.83 -38.07
CA GLU A 54 35.56 3.39 -38.63
C GLU A 54 35.07 2.10 -37.96
N SER A 55 35.94 1.09 -37.83
CA SER A 55 35.60 -0.17 -37.13
C SER A 55 35.22 0.07 -35.67
N SER A 56 35.97 0.92 -34.96
CA SER A 56 35.69 1.27 -33.55
C SER A 56 34.35 1.99 -33.41
N ILE A 57 34.03 2.92 -34.31
CA ILE A 57 32.76 3.65 -34.32
C ILE A 57 31.59 2.68 -34.54
N VAL A 58 31.69 1.77 -35.52
CA VAL A 58 30.63 0.78 -35.80
C VAL A 58 30.38 -0.12 -34.59
N GLN A 59 31.45 -0.60 -33.94
CA GLN A 59 31.33 -1.43 -32.73
C GLN A 59 30.67 -0.66 -31.58
N GLN A 60 31.09 0.59 -31.35
CA GLN A 60 30.52 1.45 -30.32
C GLN A 60 29.03 1.75 -30.58
N VAL A 61 28.64 1.99 -31.83
CA VAL A 61 27.22 2.16 -32.21
C VAL A 61 26.39 0.92 -31.85
N GLY A 62 26.90 -0.28 -32.15
CA GLY A 62 26.25 -1.53 -31.75
C GLY A 62 26.11 -1.68 -30.23
N GLN A 63 27.17 -1.35 -29.48
CA GLN A 63 27.16 -1.37 -28.01
C GLN A 63 26.19 -0.34 -27.41
N ILE A 64 26.14 0.88 -27.96
CA ILE A 64 25.21 1.94 -27.53
C ILE A 64 23.79 1.47 -27.79
N SER A 65 23.49 0.98 -28.99
CA SER A 65 22.15 0.47 -29.34
C SER A 65 21.70 -0.64 -28.40
N SER A 66 22.58 -1.61 -28.12
CA SER A 66 22.27 -2.71 -27.18
C SER A 66 22.08 -2.21 -25.73
N LYS A 67 22.94 -1.30 -25.24
CA LYS A 67 22.79 -0.71 -23.91
C LYS A 67 21.52 0.12 -23.76
N VAL A 68 21.16 0.89 -24.79
CA VAL A 68 19.92 1.69 -24.86
C VAL A 68 18.68 0.79 -24.97
N SER A 69 18.79 -0.39 -25.58
CA SER A 69 17.69 -1.37 -25.59
C SER A 69 17.49 -2.07 -24.25
N GLN A 70 18.56 -2.25 -23.46
CA GLN A 70 18.51 -2.93 -22.15
C GLN A 70 18.21 -1.98 -20.99
N THR A 71 18.68 -0.75 -21.07
CA THR A 71 18.40 0.30 -20.09
C THR A 71 17.16 1.03 -20.57
N ASP A 72 16.16 1.21 -19.70
CA ASP A 72 14.94 1.96 -20.00
C ASP A 72 15.23 3.46 -20.19
N TYR A 73 15.96 3.81 -21.25
CA TYR A 73 16.59 5.11 -21.48
C TYR A 73 15.57 6.22 -21.73
N ASN A 74 14.40 5.87 -22.28
CA ASN A 74 13.27 6.78 -22.48
C ASN A 74 12.21 6.66 -21.37
N GLY A 75 12.44 5.82 -20.36
CA GLY A 75 11.50 5.55 -19.29
C GLY A 75 10.22 4.84 -19.73
N ASN A 76 10.05 4.41 -20.98
CA ASN A 76 8.75 3.89 -21.44
C ASN A 76 8.40 2.51 -20.85
N THR A 77 9.36 1.75 -20.34
CA THR A 77 9.11 0.42 -19.77
C THR A 77 8.76 0.49 -18.27
N ILE A 78 9.40 1.38 -17.52
CA ILE A 78 9.16 1.61 -16.08
C ILE A 78 8.10 2.71 -15.87
N ALA A 79 8.10 3.78 -16.67
CA ALA A 79 7.11 4.86 -16.59
C ALA A 79 5.77 4.53 -17.27
N SER A 80 5.68 3.53 -18.17
CA SER A 80 4.35 3.07 -18.63
C SER A 80 3.53 2.43 -17.50
N LEU A 81 4.18 1.95 -16.43
CA LEU A 81 3.51 1.40 -15.24
C LEU A 81 3.14 2.49 -14.21
N ILE A 82 3.81 3.64 -14.24
CA ILE A 82 3.61 4.78 -13.32
C ILE A 82 3.30 6.03 -14.15
N ASN A 83 2.01 6.28 -14.39
CA ASN A 83 1.54 7.45 -15.11
C ASN A 83 1.47 8.66 -14.15
N GLN A 84 2.46 9.54 -14.23
CA GLN A 84 2.61 10.72 -13.37
C GLN A 84 2.34 12.02 -14.13
N THR A 85 1.52 12.89 -13.55
CA THR A 85 1.34 14.30 -13.92
C THR A 85 1.88 15.20 -12.80
N SER A 86 1.81 16.53 -12.98
CA SER A 86 2.16 17.49 -11.91
C SER A 86 1.26 17.39 -10.67
N THR A 87 0.10 16.72 -10.77
CA THR A 87 -0.90 16.63 -9.69
C THR A 87 -1.26 15.20 -9.29
N THR A 88 -0.86 14.19 -10.06
CA THR A 88 -1.39 12.83 -9.90
C THR A 88 -0.35 11.79 -10.26
N ILE A 89 -0.33 10.69 -9.53
CA ILE A 89 0.41 9.48 -9.89
C ILE A 89 -0.59 8.34 -9.96
N ARG A 90 -0.62 7.62 -11.08
CA ARG A 90 -1.42 6.40 -11.26
C ARG A 90 -0.48 5.22 -11.49
N ILE A 91 -0.51 4.27 -10.55
CA ILE A 91 0.30 3.05 -10.62
C ILE A 91 -0.62 1.90 -11.07
N GLN A 92 -0.30 1.27 -12.20
CA GLN A 92 -1.02 0.10 -12.70
C GLN A 92 -0.13 -1.14 -12.59
N ALA A 93 -0.27 -1.86 -11.48
CA ALA A 93 0.46 -3.09 -11.25
C ALA A 93 -0.45 -4.15 -10.61
N SER A 94 -0.15 -5.43 -10.84
CA SER A 94 -0.85 -6.53 -10.17
C SER A 94 -0.56 -6.60 -8.67
N LYS A 95 0.60 -6.06 -8.24
CA LYS A 95 1.02 -5.96 -6.83
C LYS A 95 1.85 -4.69 -6.63
N ILE A 96 1.64 -4.01 -5.50
CA ILE A 96 2.44 -2.87 -5.05
C ILE A 96 2.87 -3.16 -3.61
N ASN A 97 4.18 -3.20 -3.35
CA ASN A 97 4.72 -3.35 -2.00
C ASN A 97 5.19 -1.98 -1.51
N LEU A 98 4.62 -1.50 -0.40
CA LEU A 98 5.03 -0.28 0.28
C LEU A 98 5.76 -0.67 1.57
N VAL A 99 6.99 -0.20 1.76
CA VAL A 99 7.82 -0.50 2.93
C VAL A 99 8.01 0.78 3.74
N GLY A 100 7.78 0.70 5.05
CA GLY A 100 7.85 1.84 5.96
C GLY A 100 6.49 2.49 6.23
N ALA A 101 6.50 3.71 6.76
CA ALA A 101 5.29 4.44 7.10
C ALA A 101 4.63 5.02 5.83
N VAL A 102 3.35 4.71 5.61
CA VAL A 102 2.54 5.26 4.53
C VAL A 102 1.53 6.23 5.13
N ARG A 103 1.50 7.47 4.63
CA ARG A 103 0.53 8.49 5.05
C ARG A 103 -0.41 8.79 3.88
N VAL A 104 -1.70 8.59 4.09
CA VAL A 104 -2.75 8.99 3.14
C VAL A 104 -3.44 10.22 3.72
N LEU A 105 -3.51 11.30 2.94
CA LEU A 105 -4.01 12.60 3.40
C LEU A 105 -5.52 12.77 3.18
N SER A 106 -6.16 11.78 2.57
CA SER A 106 -7.56 11.75 2.18
C SER A 106 -8.12 10.33 2.36
N ASP A 107 -9.30 10.09 1.78
CA ASP A 107 -9.93 8.78 1.78
C ASP A 107 -9.12 7.74 0.99
N LEU A 108 -9.20 6.50 1.46
CA LEU A 108 -8.75 5.31 0.75
C LEU A 108 -10.00 4.50 0.39
N SER A 109 -10.31 4.42 -0.90
CA SER A 109 -11.57 3.88 -1.43
C SER A 109 -11.35 2.81 -2.51
N GLY A 110 -12.34 1.95 -2.71
CA GLY A 110 -12.34 0.89 -3.73
C GLY A 110 -12.40 -0.52 -3.11
N ASP A 111 -12.13 -1.54 -3.93
CA ASP A 111 -12.12 -2.94 -3.50
C ASP A 111 -10.80 -3.28 -2.77
N MET A 112 -10.70 -2.86 -1.50
CA MET A 112 -9.49 -3.04 -0.69
C MET A 112 -9.22 -4.48 -0.24
N GLY A 113 -10.20 -5.38 -0.37
CA GLY A 113 -10.10 -6.75 0.13
C GLY A 113 -9.87 -6.79 1.65
N THR A 114 -8.98 -7.67 2.10
CA THR A 114 -8.64 -7.83 3.53
C THR A 114 -7.50 -6.89 3.93
N ILE A 115 -7.71 -6.11 4.99
CA ILE A 115 -6.69 -5.25 5.60
C ILE A 115 -6.17 -5.92 6.88
N TYR A 116 -4.90 -6.32 6.87
CA TYR A 116 -4.21 -6.83 8.06
C TYR A 116 -3.54 -5.68 8.81
N ALA A 117 -4.32 -5.00 9.67
CA ALA A 117 -3.81 -3.91 10.50
C ALA A 117 -3.28 -4.44 11.85
N GLY A 118 -2.31 -3.71 12.42
CA GLY A 118 -1.97 -3.84 13.85
C GLY A 118 -3.00 -3.09 14.68
N ASN A 119 -2.64 -1.89 15.14
CA ASN A 119 -3.58 -1.00 15.82
C ASN A 119 -4.29 -0.10 14.80
N ILE A 120 -5.61 0.06 14.94
CA ILE A 120 -6.39 1.05 14.20
C ILE A 120 -6.75 2.18 15.18
N GLU A 121 -6.06 3.30 15.05
CA GLU A 121 -6.32 4.52 15.83
C GLU A 121 -7.09 5.51 14.97
N GLY A 122 -8.42 5.48 15.07
CA GLY A 122 -9.32 6.35 14.33
C GLY A 122 -10.33 7.04 15.24
N GLY A 123 -10.85 8.20 14.83
CA GLY A 123 -11.90 8.90 15.56
C GLY A 123 -13.22 8.13 15.56
N THR A 124 -13.60 7.55 14.43
CA THR A 124 -14.80 6.71 14.28
C THR A 124 -14.51 5.57 13.31
N ILE A 125 -14.92 4.36 13.66
CA ILE A 125 -14.86 3.18 12.79
C ILE A 125 -16.30 2.82 12.42
N ASN A 126 -16.68 3.08 11.17
CA ASN A 126 -18.01 2.77 10.64
C ASN A 126 -17.98 1.40 9.96
N ILE A 127 -18.82 0.47 10.42
CA ILE A 127 -18.95 -0.88 9.85
C ILE A 127 -20.36 -0.98 9.28
N GLY A 128 -20.48 -1.17 7.97
CA GLY A 128 -21.77 -1.17 7.26
C GLY A 128 -22.53 -2.49 7.34
N THR A 129 -21.86 -3.57 7.73
CA THR A 129 -22.43 -4.92 7.82
C THR A 129 -22.11 -5.52 9.20
N ASP A 130 -21.25 -6.53 9.25
CA ASP A 130 -20.97 -7.30 10.46
C ASP A 130 -19.63 -6.89 11.09
N ALA A 131 -19.64 -6.77 12.41
CA ALA A 131 -18.44 -6.55 13.21
C ALA A 131 -18.14 -7.80 14.05
N THR A 132 -17.07 -8.52 13.73
CA THR A 132 -16.61 -9.66 14.53
C THR A 132 -15.45 -9.22 15.43
N VAL A 133 -15.62 -9.39 16.74
CA VAL A 133 -14.58 -9.15 17.74
C VAL A 133 -14.15 -10.50 18.31
N GLY A 134 -12.84 -10.72 18.44
CA GLY A 134 -12.29 -11.96 18.98
C GLY A 134 -12.61 -12.14 20.47
N ASN A 135 -11.64 -11.82 21.33
CA ASN A 135 -11.78 -12.11 22.77
C ASN A 135 -12.59 -11.06 23.54
N ASN A 136 -12.28 -9.77 23.36
CA ASN A 136 -12.80 -8.70 24.21
C ASN A 136 -13.17 -7.45 23.39
N LEU A 137 -14.27 -6.80 23.73
CA LEU A 137 -14.62 -5.45 23.29
C LEU A 137 -14.43 -4.47 24.45
N TYR A 138 -13.47 -3.56 24.34
CA TYR A 138 -13.24 -2.50 25.32
C TYR A 138 -13.82 -1.18 24.79
N LEU A 139 -14.73 -0.54 25.54
CA LEU A 139 -15.41 0.69 25.11
C LEU A 139 -14.61 1.98 25.45
N GLY A 140 -13.28 1.90 25.49
CA GLY A 140 -12.40 3.05 25.67
C GLY A 140 -11.48 2.99 26.89
N LYS A 141 -10.61 4.00 26.99
CA LYS A 141 -9.63 4.15 28.08
C LYS A 141 -10.32 4.63 29.36
N TYR A 142 -9.73 4.32 30.52
CA TYR A 142 -10.06 4.94 31.80
C TYR A 142 -10.09 6.47 31.65
N GLY A 143 -11.25 7.08 31.92
CA GLY A 143 -11.47 8.52 31.74
C GLY A 143 -12.96 8.88 31.79
N GLY A 144 -13.25 10.19 31.75
CA GLY A 144 -14.61 10.70 31.81
C GLY A 144 -15.48 10.36 30.58
N GLY A 145 -16.78 10.58 30.73
CA GLY A 145 -17.79 10.45 29.68
C GLY A 145 -18.41 9.06 29.56
N SER A 146 -19.69 9.03 29.19
CA SER A 146 -20.47 7.80 29.01
C SER A 146 -19.90 6.95 27.87
N LYS A 147 -19.84 5.63 28.09
CA LYS A 147 -19.50 4.63 27.08
C LYS A 147 -20.67 3.65 27.00
N SER A 148 -21.09 3.30 25.80
CA SER A 148 -22.30 2.51 25.60
C SER A 148 -22.18 1.62 24.37
N VAL A 149 -22.76 0.43 24.46
CA VAL A 149 -23.20 -0.33 23.29
C VAL A 149 -24.68 -0.01 23.10
N VAL A 150 -25.03 0.55 21.95
CA VAL A 150 -26.42 0.92 21.62
C VAL A 150 -26.91 -0.03 20.54
N PHE A 151 -28.09 -0.60 20.76
CA PHE A 151 -28.71 -1.56 19.88
C PHE A 151 -29.95 -0.93 19.21
N GLY A 152 -30.13 -1.17 17.91
CA GLY A 152 -31.30 -0.73 17.16
C GLY A 152 -32.52 -1.65 17.35
N SER A 153 -33.59 -1.40 16.60
CA SER A 153 -34.78 -2.25 16.60
C SER A 153 -34.45 -3.71 16.25
N GLY A 154 -35.05 -4.67 16.96
CA GLY A 154 -34.89 -6.10 16.67
C GLY A 154 -33.51 -6.69 17.05
N SER A 155 -32.68 -5.95 17.77
CA SER A 155 -31.36 -6.42 18.20
C SER A 155 -31.47 -7.36 19.41
N VAL A 156 -30.56 -8.33 19.49
CA VAL A 156 -30.48 -9.29 20.59
C VAL A 156 -29.05 -9.43 21.09
N ILE A 157 -28.89 -9.67 22.39
CA ILE A 157 -27.62 -10.15 22.94
C ILE A 157 -27.78 -11.65 23.22
N GLN A 158 -27.33 -12.49 22.30
CA GLN A 158 -27.37 -13.95 22.45
C GLN A 158 -26.09 -14.47 23.11
N TYR A 159 -26.12 -15.70 23.60
CA TYR A 159 -24.95 -16.44 24.06
C TYR A 159 -25.16 -17.93 23.82
N ASN A 160 -24.10 -18.67 23.50
CA ASN A 160 -24.14 -20.07 23.10
C ASN A 160 -23.14 -20.94 23.89
N GLY A 161 -23.18 -20.85 25.22
CA GLY A 161 -22.34 -21.66 26.11
C GLY A 161 -23.02 -21.90 27.46
N SER A 162 -22.25 -21.98 28.55
CA SER A 162 -22.75 -22.25 29.90
C SER A 162 -23.41 -21.08 30.63
N TYR A 163 -22.83 -19.86 30.62
CA TYR A 163 -23.42 -18.69 31.27
C TYR A 163 -23.05 -17.36 30.60
N LYS A 164 -23.95 -16.37 30.74
CA LYS A 164 -23.67 -14.96 30.46
C LYS A 164 -23.70 -14.20 31.77
N GLU A 165 -22.60 -13.53 32.09
CA GLU A 165 -22.49 -12.73 33.30
C GLU A 165 -22.72 -11.24 33.01
N LEU A 166 -23.58 -10.61 33.82
CA LEU A 166 -23.75 -9.16 33.85
C LEU A 166 -23.32 -8.67 35.23
N SER A 167 -22.03 -8.39 35.39
CA SER A 167 -21.45 -7.96 36.66
C SER A 167 -21.30 -6.44 36.71
N SER A 168 -22.12 -5.79 37.51
CA SER A 168 -22.02 -4.35 37.78
C SER A 168 -22.72 -3.99 39.09
N LEU A 169 -22.40 -2.83 39.65
CA LEU A 169 -23.09 -2.29 40.82
C LEU A 169 -24.59 -2.05 40.57
N ASN A 170 -24.97 -1.83 39.30
CA ASN A 170 -26.35 -1.52 38.95
C ASN A 170 -26.71 -2.07 37.56
N VAL A 171 -27.57 -3.09 37.54
CA VAL A 171 -28.20 -3.62 36.33
C VAL A 171 -29.64 -3.11 36.30
N ARG A 172 -30.00 -2.32 35.28
CA ARG A 172 -31.35 -1.78 35.09
C ARG A 172 -32.03 -2.40 33.88
N LEU A 173 -33.26 -2.89 34.07
CA LEU A 173 -34.12 -3.44 33.02
C LEU A 173 -35.38 -2.57 32.91
N ASN A 174 -35.31 -1.49 32.12
CA ASN A 174 -36.35 -0.45 32.04
C ASN A 174 -37.36 -0.66 30.90
N GLY A 175 -37.46 -1.88 30.36
CA GLY A 175 -38.46 -2.20 29.34
C GLY A 175 -39.87 -2.34 29.91
N SER A 176 -40.89 -2.22 29.06
CA SER A 176 -42.29 -2.53 29.43
C SER A 176 -42.55 -4.03 29.62
N SER A 177 -41.68 -4.89 29.08
CA SER A 177 -41.74 -6.34 29.21
C SER A 177 -40.34 -6.88 29.47
N ASN A 178 -40.08 -7.31 30.70
CA ASN A 178 -38.83 -7.99 31.07
C ASN A 178 -39.21 -9.37 31.59
N GLU A 179 -38.65 -10.41 30.97
CA GLU A 179 -38.94 -11.80 31.32
C GLU A 179 -37.68 -12.46 31.90
N MET A 180 -37.85 -13.15 33.03
CA MET A 180 -36.81 -14.00 33.63
C MET A 180 -37.39 -15.41 33.75
N ASN A 181 -36.90 -16.33 32.92
CA ASN A 181 -37.36 -17.72 32.90
C ASN A 181 -36.40 -18.61 33.71
N GLY A 182 -36.89 -19.78 34.14
CA GLY A 182 -36.14 -20.74 34.93
C GLY A 182 -36.06 -20.37 36.40
N GLN A 183 -35.02 -20.87 37.07
CA GLN A 183 -34.77 -20.59 38.48
C GLN A 183 -34.08 -19.24 38.63
N ASN A 184 -34.70 -18.33 39.37
CA ASN A 184 -34.18 -16.99 39.61
C ASN A 184 -34.02 -16.76 41.10
N THR A 185 -32.81 -16.36 41.50
CA THR A 185 -32.46 -16.07 42.90
C THR A 185 -32.20 -14.58 43.05
N ILE A 186 -32.89 -13.94 43.99
CA ILE A 186 -32.68 -12.53 44.34
C ILE A 186 -32.09 -12.48 45.75
N TYR A 187 -30.86 -12.01 45.85
CA TYR A 187 -30.23 -11.71 47.14
C TYR A 187 -30.64 -10.29 47.57
N GLY A 188 -31.10 -10.14 48.81
CA GLY A 188 -31.61 -8.87 49.33
C GLY A 188 -33.14 -8.75 49.21
N SER A 189 -33.63 -7.56 48.86
CA SER A 189 -35.07 -7.26 48.82
C SER A 189 -35.61 -7.27 47.38
N LEU A 190 -36.71 -7.99 47.16
CA LEU A 190 -37.56 -7.80 45.99
C LEU A 190 -38.68 -6.80 46.34
N SER A 191 -38.68 -5.63 45.71
CA SER A 191 -39.75 -4.65 45.82
C SER A 191 -40.72 -4.81 44.64
N VAL A 192 -41.97 -5.13 44.92
CA VAL A 192 -43.05 -5.21 43.92
C VAL A 192 -44.00 -4.03 44.17
N PRO A 193 -44.14 -3.08 43.23
CA PRO A 193 -45.05 -1.94 43.38
C PRO A 193 -46.51 -2.38 43.60
N GLN A 194 -47.31 -1.55 44.25
CA GLN A 194 -48.73 -1.85 44.52
C GLN A 194 -49.57 -2.06 43.25
N THR A 195 -49.12 -1.50 42.13
CA THR A 195 -49.75 -1.65 40.81
C THR A 195 -49.35 -2.94 40.10
N THR A 196 -48.43 -3.74 40.66
CA THR A 196 -47.88 -4.94 40.04
C THR A 196 -48.44 -6.18 40.72
N SER A 197 -49.15 -7.00 39.95
CA SER A 197 -49.64 -8.30 40.41
C SER A 197 -48.50 -9.32 40.51
N VAL A 198 -48.46 -10.07 41.60
CA VAL A 198 -47.63 -11.27 41.73
C VAL A 198 -48.53 -12.50 41.58
N SER A 199 -48.29 -13.32 40.56
CA SER A 199 -49.05 -14.55 40.29
C SER A 199 -48.15 -15.77 40.39
N GLY A 200 -48.69 -16.91 40.85
CA GLY A 200 -47.94 -18.17 40.95
C GLY A 200 -47.00 -18.31 42.15
N LEU A 201 -46.94 -17.31 43.05
CA LEU A 201 -46.14 -17.36 44.29
C LEU A 201 -46.65 -18.41 45.29
N ALA A 202 -47.95 -18.74 45.21
CA ALA A 202 -48.60 -19.66 46.12
C ALA A 202 -49.01 -20.95 45.42
N ARG A 203 -48.07 -21.89 45.37
CA ARG A 203 -48.44 -23.29 45.15
C ARG A 203 -48.86 -23.85 46.50
N ALA A 204 -50.13 -24.21 46.65
CA ALA A 204 -50.59 -24.91 47.84
C ALA A 204 -49.69 -26.12 48.08
N ASN A 205 -49.25 -26.33 49.32
CA ASN A 205 -48.40 -27.46 49.70
C ASN A 205 -46.94 -27.43 49.20
N SER A 206 -46.32 -26.26 48.99
CA SER A 206 -44.87 -26.15 48.72
C SER A 206 -44.04 -25.94 49.99
N SER A 207 -42.74 -26.28 49.94
CA SER A 207 -41.76 -25.84 50.94
C SER A 207 -41.66 -24.30 50.94
N GLY A 208 -41.56 -23.68 52.12
CA GLY A 208 -41.54 -22.21 52.27
C GLY A 208 -42.87 -21.60 52.74
N ILE A 209 -43.04 -20.29 52.54
CA ILE A 209 -44.27 -19.55 52.88
C ILE A 209 -45.16 -19.49 51.63
N GLY A 210 -46.36 -20.03 51.72
CA GLY A 210 -47.39 -19.98 50.68
C GLY A 210 -48.61 -19.18 51.14
N ILE A 211 -49.37 -18.62 50.22
CA ILE A 211 -50.62 -17.89 50.51
C ILE A 211 -51.72 -18.41 49.57
N SER A 212 -52.62 -19.27 50.03
CA SER A 212 -53.71 -19.80 49.19
C SER A 212 -55.05 -19.10 49.49
N TYR A 213 -55.96 -19.07 48.53
CA TYR A 213 -57.31 -18.52 48.71
C TYR A 213 -58.36 -19.59 48.39
N SER A 214 -59.30 -19.84 49.31
CA SER A 214 -60.41 -20.77 49.11
C SER A 214 -61.57 -20.44 50.04
N ASN A 215 -62.81 -20.64 49.57
CA ASN A 215 -64.04 -20.47 50.36
C ASN A 215 -64.11 -19.13 51.13
N GLY A 216 -63.70 -18.02 50.51
CA GLY A 216 -63.70 -16.69 51.14
C GLY A 216 -62.62 -16.46 52.20
N ASN A 217 -61.61 -17.34 52.31
CA ASN A 217 -60.51 -17.17 53.25
C ASN A 217 -59.16 -17.14 52.53
N LEU A 218 -58.28 -16.25 52.96
CA LEU A 218 -56.86 -16.23 52.62
C LEU A 218 -56.09 -17.04 53.67
N PHE A 219 -55.45 -18.12 53.27
CA PHE A 219 -54.68 -19.01 54.14
C PHE A 219 -53.19 -18.75 53.97
N VAL A 220 -52.48 -18.50 55.07
CA VAL A 220 -51.02 -18.52 55.10
C VAL A 220 -50.59 -19.95 55.40
N GLN A 221 -49.74 -20.51 54.56
CA GLN A 221 -49.15 -21.84 54.69
C GLN A 221 -47.65 -21.72 54.94
N VAL A 222 -47.11 -22.56 55.80
CA VAL A 222 -45.66 -22.70 56.01
C VAL A 222 -45.30 -24.17 55.86
N ASN A 223 -44.37 -24.47 54.97
CA ASN A 223 -43.95 -25.84 54.63
C ASN A 223 -45.15 -26.75 54.28
N GLY A 224 -46.09 -26.20 53.53
CA GLY A 224 -47.30 -26.87 53.07
C GLY A 224 -48.40 -27.08 54.12
N SER A 225 -48.23 -26.66 55.37
CA SER A 225 -49.29 -26.67 56.38
C SER A 225 -49.89 -25.27 56.56
N THR A 226 -51.22 -25.16 56.63
CA THR A 226 -51.89 -23.90 57.00
C THR A 226 -51.52 -23.50 58.42
N VAL A 227 -50.93 -22.31 58.57
CA VAL A 227 -50.58 -21.73 59.87
C VAL A 227 -51.50 -20.59 60.29
N GLY A 228 -52.33 -20.08 59.37
CA GLY A 228 -53.31 -19.05 59.66
C GLY A 228 -54.27 -18.81 58.51
N SER A 229 -55.40 -18.19 58.80
CA SER A 229 -56.37 -17.76 57.80
C SER A 229 -56.99 -16.42 58.15
N VAL A 230 -57.29 -15.62 57.14
CA VAL A 230 -58.08 -14.39 57.25
C VAL A 230 -59.31 -14.54 56.36
N LYS A 231 -60.50 -14.31 56.93
CA LYS A 231 -61.72 -14.25 56.14
C LYS A 231 -61.72 -12.96 55.32
N LEU A 232 -61.64 -13.10 54.01
CA LEU A 232 -61.84 -12.01 53.07
C LEU A 232 -63.36 -11.89 52.89
N THR A 233 -63.95 -10.96 53.64
CA THR A 233 -65.39 -10.68 53.71
C THR A 233 -66.08 -10.65 52.36
#